data_AF-A0A5J4VKU6-F1
#
_entry.id   AF-A0A5J4VKU6-F1
#
_cell.length_a   1.000
_cell.length_b   1.000
_cell.length_c   1.000
_cell.angle_alpha   90.00
_cell.angle_beta   90.00
_cell.angle_gamma   90.00
#
_symmetry.space_group_name_H-M   'P 1'
#
loop_
_entity.id
_entity.type
_entity.pdbx_description
1 polymer ?
#
loop_
_entity_poly.entity_id
_entity_poly.type
_entity_poly.pdbx_seq_one_letter_code
_entity_poly.pdbx_strand_id
1 'polypeptide(L)'
;MLLLVLALTSLSKTFVIKFEKFNLVDTTLIWDERDGYFEVETDGLNPWGVSIDSANFSLLPERITSLDDFVFRDVPSHDDSCSFINQYYNVRYFEFWGTIALSYYNISVKPSVLHFLNCHPRQYQEIDSQGEVADNLDLTPLCRNHPGSYPDLRGMVDETCYGTSDDVEAECRTTCVDGTPIKVFGKDLLHTFLQQGGYAEDYLKQLLVSFGPVLAYRYQKDEYEVYYGWQTIGGNVEYLSLTRSSDDNLQFTTTPSSSFRNIDEFDVFYGTRIDLSDEDPSKPPFDCATDVTEETSLEQCECLPIGDPRAECETPSTVDCTKTPTDPSCPPVDAPQSIIDCSKTPDNAACSGECKDNTKKTITECACVVGDKRDACKEIGKDASDTTRVFLSVVAAAVAIPMLALFW
;
A
#
# COMPACT_ATOMS: atom_id res chain seq x y z
N MET A 1 20.40 -50.28 17.59
CA MET A 1 20.10 -49.34 16.48
C MET A 1 18.60 -49.18 16.18
N LEU A 2 17.70 -49.96 16.76
CA LEU A 2 16.24 -49.80 16.58
C LEU A 2 15.57 -48.88 17.63
N LEU A 3 16.32 -48.46 18.66
CA LEU A 3 15.87 -47.58 19.75
C LEU A 3 16.15 -46.08 19.50
N LEU A 4 16.76 -45.72 18.36
CA LEU A 4 17.13 -44.34 18.03
C LEU A 4 16.17 -43.67 17.03
N VAL A 5 15.17 -44.39 16.52
CA VAL A 5 14.24 -43.89 15.48
C VAL A 5 12.86 -43.56 16.06
N LEU A 6 12.62 -43.83 17.35
CA LEU A 6 11.34 -43.58 18.03
C LEU A 6 11.32 -42.33 18.92
N ALA A 7 12.37 -41.50 18.89
CA ALA A 7 12.48 -40.30 19.73
C ALA A 7 12.60 -38.98 18.93
N LEU A 8 12.16 -38.97 17.67
CA LEU A 8 12.20 -37.79 16.79
C LEU A 8 10.87 -37.52 16.08
N THR A 9 9.76 -38.04 16.60
CA THR A 9 8.49 -37.29 16.47
C THR A 9 8.56 -36.19 17.52
N SER A 10 9.30 -35.13 17.21
CA SER A 10 8.96 -33.81 17.73
C SER A 10 7.47 -33.67 17.44
N LEU A 11 6.64 -33.79 18.48
CA LEU A 11 5.25 -33.40 18.40
C LEU A 11 5.30 -31.89 18.19
N SER A 12 5.43 -31.44 16.94
CA SER A 12 5.04 -30.08 16.59
C SER A 12 3.58 -30.03 17.03
N LYS A 13 3.31 -29.24 18.07
CA LYS A 13 1.95 -29.02 18.51
C LYS A 13 1.33 -28.13 17.45
N THR A 14 0.75 -28.75 16.43
CA THR A 14 -0.07 -28.04 15.46
C THR A 14 -1.27 -27.49 16.22
N PHE A 15 -1.35 -26.17 16.35
CA PHE A 15 -2.54 -25.50 16.85
C PHE A 15 -3.37 -25.08 15.64
N VAL A 16 -4.66 -25.40 15.69
CA VAL A 16 -5.65 -24.90 14.73
C VAL A 16 -6.41 -23.78 15.42
N ILE A 17 -6.33 -22.58 14.87
CA ILE A 17 -7.10 -21.43 15.35
C ILE A 17 -8.27 -21.23 14.41
N LYS A 18 -9.48 -21.10 14.96
CA LYS A 18 -10.68 -20.80 14.20
C LYS A 18 -10.91 -19.30 14.26
N PHE A 19 -11.02 -18.67 13.10
CA PHE A 19 -11.43 -17.29 12.97
C PHE A 19 -12.88 -17.25 12.52
N GLU A 20 -13.70 -16.49 13.20
CA GLU A 20 -15.11 -16.34 12.82
C GLU A 20 -15.20 -15.54 11.52
N LYS A 21 -16.04 -16.00 10.60
CA LYS A 21 -16.35 -15.30 9.36
C LYS A 21 -17.70 -14.64 9.51
N PHE A 22 -17.69 -13.33 9.41
CA PHE A 22 -18.90 -12.53 9.43
C PHE A 22 -19.10 -11.84 8.08
N ASN A 23 -20.36 -11.60 7.76
CA ASN A 23 -20.76 -10.78 6.63
C ASN A 23 -21.51 -9.56 7.13
N LEU A 24 -21.12 -8.37 6.66
CA LEU A 24 -21.79 -7.12 7.02
C LEU A 24 -22.69 -6.69 5.86
N VAL A 25 -24.01 -6.80 6.06
CA VAL A 25 -25.02 -6.31 5.12
C VAL A 25 -25.65 -5.08 5.73
N ASP A 26 -25.41 -3.92 5.12
CA ASP A 26 -25.76 -2.60 5.66
C ASP A 26 -25.17 -2.39 7.08
N THR A 27 -26.01 -2.48 8.11
CA THR A 27 -25.64 -2.38 9.53
C THR A 27 -25.88 -3.68 10.30
N THR A 28 -26.25 -4.77 9.61
CA THR A 28 -26.49 -6.08 10.21
C THR A 28 -25.26 -6.96 10.01
N LEU A 29 -24.63 -7.34 11.13
CA LEU A 29 -23.58 -8.33 11.19
C LEU A 29 -24.20 -9.73 11.16
N ILE A 30 -23.83 -10.54 10.19
CA ILE A 30 -24.37 -11.89 10.01
C ILE A 30 -23.24 -12.88 10.24
N TRP A 31 -23.44 -13.79 11.19
CA TRP A 31 -22.62 -14.99 11.36
C TRP A 31 -23.44 -16.21 10.93
N ASP A 32 -22.89 -17.04 10.06
CA ASP A 32 -23.57 -18.21 9.50
C ASP A 32 -22.78 -19.47 9.83
N GLU A 33 -23.31 -20.33 10.71
CA GLU A 33 -22.60 -21.51 11.22
C GLU A 33 -22.11 -22.44 10.08
N ARG A 34 -22.77 -22.44 8.92
CA ARG A 34 -22.47 -23.34 7.79
C ARG A 34 -21.12 -23.04 7.14
N ASP A 35 -20.67 -21.79 7.17
CA ASP A 35 -19.38 -21.34 6.65
C ASP A 35 -18.63 -20.36 7.57
N GLY A 36 -19.12 -20.23 8.81
CA GLY A 36 -18.80 -19.19 9.78
C GLY A 36 -17.43 -19.28 10.42
N TYR A 37 -16.57 -20.18 9.95
CA TYR A 37 -15.19 -20.28 10.41
C TYR A 37 -14.18 -20.37 9.26
N PHE A 38 -13.02 -19.77 9.48
CA PHE A 38 -11.78 -20.01 8.78
C PHE A 38 -10.80 -20.69 9.73
N GLU A 39 -10.39 -21.92 9.43
CA GLU A 39 -9.42 -22.63 10.26
C GLU A 39 -8.00 -22.38 9.75
N VAL A 40 -7.10 -21.98 10.64
CA VAL A 40 -5.70 -21.72 10.34
C VAL A 40 -4.82 -22.66 11.15
N GLU A 41 -4.08 -23.51 10.45
CA GLU A 41 -3.00 -24.29 11.04
C GLU A 41 -1.78 -23.37 11.27
N THR A 42 -1.32 -23.33 12.51
CA THR A 42 -0.16 -22.50 12.90
C THR A 42 1.18 -23.12 12.51
N ASP A 43 1.24 -24.44 12.30
CA ASP A 43 2.48 -25.13 11.95
C ASP A 43 2.94 -24.72 10.53
N GLY A 44 4.18 -24.26 10.42
CA GLY A 44 4.74 -23.72 9.19
C GLY A 44 4.18 -22.34 8.77
N LEU A 45 3.19 -21.78 9.47
CA LEU A 45 2.71 -20.43 9.21
C LEU A 45 3.73 -19.42 9.75
N ASN A 46 4.44 -18.77 8.83
CA ASN A 46 5.48 -17.81 9.17
C ASN A 46 5.45 -16.62 8.20
N PRO A 47 4.39 -15.79 8.22
CA PRO A 47 4.30 -14.61 7.39
C PRO A 47 5.48 -13.66 7.63
N TRP A 48 6.08 -13.63 8.83
CA TRP A 48 7.15 -12.70 9.18
C TRP A 48 8.56 -13.18 8.85
N GLY A 49 8.71 -14.42 8.35
CA GLY A 49 10.02 -15.00 8.01
C GLY A 49 10.89 -15.34 9.23
N VAL A 50 10.31 -15.45 10.43
CA VAL A 50 11.01 -15.70 11.70
C VAL A 50 10.54 -16.99 12.37
N SER A 51 11.47 -17.81 12.85
CA SER A 51 11.15 -19.03 13.61
C SER A 51 10.89 -18.72 15.09
N ILE A 52 10.04 -19.51 15.76
CA ILE A 52 9.86 -19.46 17.22
C ILE A 52 11.17 -19.70 18.01
N ASP A 53 12.13 -20.39 17.39
CA ASP A 53 13.45 -20.69 17.97
C ASP A 53 14.43 -19.50 17.87
N SER A 54 14.03 -18.41 17.20
CA SER A 54 14.88 -17.22 17.04
C SER A 54 15.15 -16.58 18.41
N ALA A 55 16.39 -16.14 18.62
CA ALA A 55 16.77 -15.52 19.89
C ALA A 55 15.98 -14.24 20.16
N ASN A 56 15.76 -13.43 19.12
CA ASN A 56 15.03 -12.17 19.18
C ASN A 56 14.05 -12.06 18.02
N PHE A 57 12.94 -11.38 18.26
CA PHE A 57 11.93 -11.08 17.26
C PHE A 57 11.21 -9.77 17.63
N SER A 58 10.92 -8.95 16.64
CA SER A 58 10.07 -7.77 16.77
C SER A 58 9.22 -7.62 15.52
N LEU A 59 7.95 -7.31 15.71
CA LEU A 59 7.00 -6.95 14.65
C LEU A 59 7.05 -5.46 14.31
N LEU A 60 7.68 -4.65 15.15
CA LEU A 60 7.81 -3.22 14.91
C LEU A 60 8.83 -2.98 13.79
N PRO A 61 8.51 -2.14 12.78
CA PRO A 61 9.47 -1.74 11.76
C PRO A 61 10.71 -1.07 12.36
N GLU A 62 11.86 -1.15 11.69
CA GLU A 62 13.14 -0.61 12.19
C GLU A 62 13.10 0.90 12.46
N ARG A 63 12.20 1.64 11.80
CA ARG A 63 12.00 3.08 12.04
C ARG A 63 11.41 3.40 13.42
N ILE A 64 10.81 2.42 14.11
CA ILE A 64 10.27 2.59 15.46
C ILE A 64 11.38 2.28 16.45
N THR A 65 12.03 3.33 16.95
CA THR A 65 13.19 3.25 17.85
C THR A 65 12.89 3.80 19.25
N SER A 66 11.84 4.60 19.37
CA SER A 66 11.42 5.30 20.58
C SER A 66 9.90 5.39 20.68
N LEU A 67 9.40 5.79 21.84
CA LEU A 67 7.96 6.00 22.04
C LEU A 67 7.42 7.19 21.25
N ASP A 68 8.28 8.13 20.86
CA ASP A 68 7.91 9.32 20.09
C ASP A 68 7.63 9.00 18.62
N ASP A 69 8.06 7.82 18.15
CA ASP A 69 7.80 7.34 16.79
C ASP A 69 6.36 6.83 16.61
N PHE A 70 5.61 6.63 17.71
CA PHE A 70 4.21 6.23 17.66
C PHE A 70 3.28 7.43 17.56
N VAL A 71 2.54 7.54 16.46
CA VAL A 71 1.48 8.56 16.30
C VAL A 71 0.29 8.38 17.26
N PHE A 72 0.17 7.19 17.85
CA PHE A 72 -0.81 6.83 18.87
C PHE A 72 -0.21 6.82 20.30
N ARG A 73 0.93 7.48 20.53
CA ARG A 73 1.54 7.60 21.86
C ARG A 73 0.57 8.21 22.87
N ASP A 74 -0.16 9.25 22.48
CA ASP A 74 -1.04 10.01 23.36
C ASP A 74 -2.50 9.57 23.16
N VAL A 75 -3.18 9.17 24.25
CA VAL A 75 -4.63 8.86 24.20
C VAL A 75 -5.41 10.16 24.03
N PRO A 76 -6.36 10.24 23.09
CA PRO A 76 -7.30 11.36 23.04
C PRO A 76 -8.08 11.48 24.35
N SER A 77 -8.26 12.71 24.83
CA SER A 77 -9.22 12.99 25.90
C SER A 77 -10.59 12.50 25.46
N HIS A 78 -11.26 11.71 26.29
CA HIS A 78 -12.56 11.15 25.99
C HIS A 78 -13.53 11.28 27.16
N ASP A 79 -14.82 11.19 26.86
CA ASP A 79 -15.87 11.14 27.87
C ASP A 79 -16.12 9.68 28.27
N ASP A 80 -15.95 9.41 29.57
CA ASP A 80 -16.16 8.09 30.17
C ASP A 80 -17.65 7.69 30.22
N SER A 81 -18.58 8.56 29.82
CA SER A 81 -20.01 8.25 29.74
C SER A 81 -20.33 7.12 28.74
N CYS A 82 -19.46 6.91 27.75
CA CYS A 82 -19.60 5.84 26.75
C CYS A 82 -18.69 4.66 27.08
N SER A 83 -19.27 3.56 27.56
CA SER A 83 -18.51 2.36 27.96
C SER A 83 -17.65 1.79 26.84
N PHE A 84 -18.13 1.85 25.59
CA PHE A 84 -17.35 1.41 24.42
C PHE A 84 -16.02 2.17 24.31
N ILE A 85 -16.07 3.51 24.36
CA ILE A 85 -14.87 4.36 24.23
C ILE A 85 -13.90 4.09 25.37
N ASN A 86 -14.42 4.02 26.60
CA ASN A 86 -13.63 3.72 27.78
C ASN A 86 -12.93 2.35 27.66
N GLN A 87 -13.64 1.32 27.21
CA GLN A 87 -13.06 0.00 27.00
C GLN A 87 -12.07 -0.03 25.85
N TYR A 88 -12.33 0.69 24.76
CA TYR A 88 -11.43 0.76 23.60
C TYR A 88 -10.01 1.22 24.00
N TYR A 89 -9.91 2.20 24.91
CA TYR A 89 -8.63 2.66 25.43
C TYR A 89 -8.08 1.80 26.57
N ASN A 90 -8.92 1.33 27.51
CA ASN A 90 -8.47 0.55 28.66
C ASN A 90 -8.04 -0.87 28.31
N VAL A 91 -8.74 -1.51 27.37
CA VAL A 91 -8.43 -2.85 26.85
C VAL A 91 -7.34 -2.80 25.79
N ARG A 92 -6.81 -1.60 25.48
CA ARG A 92 -5.70 -1.37 24.54
C ARG A 92 -6.01 -1.70 23.08
N TYR A 93 -7.28 -1.65 22.67
CA TYR A 93 -7.65 -1.75 21.26
C TYR A 93 -7.03 -0.63 20.41
N PHE A 94 -6.87 0.56 20.99
CA PHE A 94 -6.20 1.70 20.35
C PHE A 94 -4.75 1.38 19.96
N GLU A 95 -3.94 0.88 20.90
CA GLU A 95 -2.55 0.48 20.63
C GLU A 95 -2.49 -0.77 19.76
N PHE A 96 -3.44 -1.69 19.93
CA PHE A 96 -3.47 -2.93 19.18
C PHE A 96 -3.67 -2.67 17.68
N TRP A 97 -4.69 -1.88 17.33
CA TRP A 97 -4.92 -1.44 15.95
C TRP A 97 -3.76 -0.61 15.39
N GLY A 98 -3.18 0.29 16.20
CA GLY A 98 -1.98 1.04 15.80
C GLY A 98 -0.77 0.12 15.51
N THR A 99 -0.59 -0.94 16.29
CA THR A 99 0.47 -1.92 16.09
C THR A 99 0.19 -2.83 14.89
N ILE A 100 -1.07 -3.15 14.62
CA ILE A 100 -1.49 -3.82 13.38
C ILE A 100 -1.15 -2.94 12.17
N ALA A 101 -1.40 -1.63 12.23
CA ALA A 101 -1.03 -0.69 11.18
C ALA A 101 0.46 -0.76 10.83
N LEU A 102 1.30 -0.74 11.86
CA LEU A 102 2.75 -0.79 11.71
C LEU A 102 3.23 -2.14 11.17
N SER A 103 2.71 -3.25 11.69
CA SER A 103 3.21 -4.59 11.36
C SER A 103 2.65 -5.14 10.04
N TYR A 104 1.34 -5.02 9.81
CA TYR A 104 0.70 -5.53 8.60
C TYR A 104 0.88 -4.62 7.40
N TYR A 105 0.91 -3.31 7.65
CA TYR A 105 0.83 -2.29 6.60
C TYR A 105 2.03 -1.35 6.51
N ASN A 106 2.97 -1.41 7.46
CA ASN A 106 4.13 -0.51 7.50
C ASN A 106 3.75 0.98 7.45
N ILE A 107 2.60 1.34 8.05
CA ILE A 107 2.09 2.70 8.16
C ILE A 107 1.88 3.08 9.63
N SER A 108 2.01 4.37 9.93
CA SER A 108 1.67 4.91 11.23
C SER A 108 0.28 5.53 11.18
N VAL A 109 -0.70 4.84 11.77
CA VAL A 109 -2.10 5.31 11.88
C VAL A 109 -2.41 5.61 13.33
N LYS A 110 -3.09 6.72 13.61
CA LYS A 110 -3.73 6.98 14.91
C LYS A 110 -5.19 6.51 14.82
N PRO A 111 -5.56 5.32 15.34
CA PRO A 111 -6.86 4.73 15.02
C PRO A 111 -8.06 5.50 15.63
N SER A 112 -9.03 5.89 14.81
CA SER A 112 -10.20 6.64 15.27
C SER A 112 -11.21 5.78 16.03
N VAL A 113 -11.40 6.05 17.33
CA VAL A 113 -12.46 5.40 18.12
C VAL A 113 -13.87 5.74 17.59
N LEU A 114 -14.07 6.95 17.03
CA LEU A 114 -15.35 7.35 16.49
C LEU A 114 -15.68 6.59 15.19
N HIS A 115 -14.69 6.27 14.36
CA HIS A 115 -14.91 5.40 13.21
C HIS A 115 -15.41 4.02 13.63
N PHE A 116 -14.72 3.38 14.59
CA PHE A 116 -15.15 2.10 15.12
C PHE A 116 -16.57 2.17 15.69
N LEU A 117 -16.87 3.21 16.47
CA LEU A 117 -18.18 3.37 17.09
C LEU A 117 -19.28 3.66 16.07
N ASN A 118 -19.14 4.67 15.20
CA ASN A 118 -20.18 5.06 14.25
C ASN A 118 -20.41 4.01 13.15
N CYS A 119 -19.37 3.25 12.80
CA CYS A 119 -19.43 2.20 11.78
C CYS A 119 -19.66 0.80 12.38
N HIS A 120 -19.80 0.70 13.71
CA HIS A 120 -20.17 -0.54 14.39
C HIS A 120 -21.52 -1.07 13.86
N PRO A 121 -21.69 -2.39 13.72
CA PRO A 121 -22.99 -2.96 13.38
C PRO A 121 -24.07 -2.56 14.40
N ARG A 122 -25.29 -2.39 13.93
CA ARG A 122 -26.45 -2.06 14.78
C ARG A 122 -27.31 -3.28 15.07
N GLN A 123 -27.15 -4.35 14.31
CA GLN A 123 -27.81 -5.62 14.53
C GLN A 123 -26.80 -6.76 14.37
N TYR A 124 -26.99 -7.83 15.14
CA TYR A 124 -26.32 -9.11 14.95
C TYR A 124 -27.36 -10.17 14.61
N GLN A 125 -27.03 -11.04 13.67
CA GLN A 125 -27.86 -12.16 13.27
C GLN A 125 -27.03 -13.43 13.18
N GLU A 126 -27.50 -14.48 13.85
CA GLU A 126 -26.92 -15.82 13.79
C GLU A 126 -27.78 -16.72 12.91
N ILE A 127 -27.15 -17.39 11.94
CA ILE A 127 -27.78 -18.40 11.10
C ILE A 127 -27.22 -19.76 11.50
N ASP A 128 -28.09 -20.69 11.88
CA ASP A 128 -27.68 -22.03 12.29
C ASP A 128 -27.29 -22.92 11.10
N SER A 129 -26.80 -24.11 11.42
CA SER A 129 -26.48 -25.16 10.46
C SER A 129 -27.66 -25.62 9.57
N GLN A 130 -28.91 -25.30 9.92
CA GLN A 130 -30.09 -25.56 9.08
C GLN A 130 -30.38 -24.40 8.11
N GLY A 131 -29.76 -23.24 8.30
CA GLY A 131 -29.98 -22.03 7.52
C GLY A 131 -31.10 -21.14 8.06
N GLU A 132 -31.55 -21.39 9.29
CA GLU A 132 -32.59 -20.61 9.96
C GLU A 132 -31.96 -19.57 10.88
N VAL A 133 -32.70 -18.49 11.17
CA VAL A 133 -32.23 -17.45 12.09
C VAL A 133 -32.34 -17.97 13.53
N ALA A 134 -31.20 -18.27 14.13
CA ALA A 134 -31.12 -18.79 15.49
C ALA A 134 -31.13 -17.67 16.54
N ASP A 135 -30.45 -16.56 16.24
CA ASP A 135 -30.42 -15.37 17.11
C ASP A 135 -30.49 -14.08 16.28
N ASN A 136 -31.04 -13.04 16.90
CA ASN A 136 -31.11 -11.69 16.35
C ASN A 136 -31.08 -10.68 17.49
N LEU A 137 -29.98 -9.94 17.59
CA LEU A 137 -29.71 -9.01 18.68
C LEU A 137 -29.67 -7.57 18.16
N ASP A 138 -30.36 -6.68 18.87
CA ASP A 138 -30.19 -5.23 18.71
C ASP A 138 -28.93 -4.80 19.46
N LEU A 139 -27.98 -4.20 18.73
CA LEU A 139 -26.70 -3.75 19.28
C LEU A 139 -26.76 -2.27 19.70
N THR A 140 -27.93 -1.65 19.69
CA THR A 140 -28.11 -0.27 20.15
C THR A 140 -28.53 -0.20 21.63
N PRO A 141 -28.09 0.83 22.39
CA PRO A 141 -27.18 1.90 21.99
C PRO A 141 -25.71 1.43 21.93
N LEU A 142 -24.96 1.96 20.97
CA LEU A 142 -23.61 1.49 20.63
C LEU A 142 -22.62 1.61 21.79
N CYS A 143 -22.79 2.65 22.63
CA CYS A 143 -21.95 2.91 23.79
C CYS A 143 -21.96 1.80 24.86
N ARG A 144 -22.85 0.82 24.78
CA ARG A 144 -22.93 -0.31 25.73
C ARG A 144 -22.23 -1.57 25.25
N ASN A 145 -21.83 -1.63 23.98
CA ASN A 145 -21.11 -2.78 23.45
C ASN A 145 -19.65 -2.76 23.91
N HIS A 146 -19.05 -3.94 23.95
CA HIS A 146 -17.61 -4.10 24.11
C HIS A 146 -16.95 -4.04 22.73
N PRO A 147 -15.83 -3.32 22.54
CA PRO A 147 -15.16 -3.17 21.24
C PRO A 147 -14.73 -4.50 20.63
N GLY A 148 -14.43 -5.50 21.45
CA GLY A 148 -14.10 -6.86 21.00
C GLY A 148 -15.26 -7.84 20.80
N SER A 149 -16.52 -7.47 21.12
CA SER A 149 -17.64 -8.42 21.05
C SER A 149 -18.10 -8.75 19.64
N TYR A 150 -17.93 -7.80 18.73
CA TYR A 150 -18.27 -7.95 17.33
C TYR A 150 -17.06 -7.47 16.58
N PRO A 151 -16.44 -8.30 15.72
CA PRO A 151 -15.19 -7.92 15.12
C PRO A 151 -15.38 -6.63 14.33
N ASP A 152 -14.36 -5.79 14.40
CA ASP A 152 -14.28 -4.56 13.65
C ASP A 152 -14.10 -4.85 12.14
N LEU A 153 -15.15 -5.37 11.49
CA LEU A 153 -15.17 -5.72 10.06
C LEU A 153 -14.93 -4.52 9.15
N ARG A 154 -15.11 -3.32 9.69
CA ARG A 154 -14.86 -2.10 8.96
C ARG A 154 -13.38 -1.77 8.90
N GLY A 155 -12.54 -2.29 9.79
CA GLY A 155 -11.14 -1.91 9.90
C GLY A 155 -10.95 -0.52 10.52
N MET A 156 -9.71 -0.02 10.48
CA MET A 156 -9.33 1.26 11.08
C MET A 156 -9.19 2.39 10.06
N VAL A 157 -9.50 3.60 10.51
CA VAL A 157 -9.30 4.85 9.80
C VAL A 157 -8.49 5.78 10.69
N ASP A 158 -7.60 6.57 10.09
CA ASP A 158 -6.83 7.56 10.82
C ASP A 158 -7.73 8.65 11.41
N GLU A 159 -7.49 9.01 12.67
CA GLU A 159 -8.23 10.02 13.42
C GLU A 159 -8.21 11.38 12.72
N THR A 160 -7.12 11.75 12.05
CA THR A 160 -7.04 13.03 11.33
C THR A 160 -8.00 13.08 10.14
N CYS A 161 -8.25 11.94 9.49
CA CYS A 161 -9.25 11.80 8.43
C CYS A 161 -10.67 11.77 9.02
N TYR A 162 -10.94 10.93 10.02
CA TYR A 162 -12.32 10.74 10.51
C TYR A 162 -12.83 11.93 11.36
N GLY A 163 -11.92 12.53 12.14
CA GLY A 163 -12.20 13.60 13.09
C GLY A 163 -12.44 13.10 14.52
N THR A 164 -12.56 14.05 15.45
CA THR A 164 -12.65 13.82 16.91
C THR A 164 -13.93 14.37 17.55
N SER A 165 -14.82 14.99 16.78
CA SER A 165 -15.91 15.82 17.30
C SER A 165 -17.31 15.38 16.84
N ASP A 166 -17.49 14.12 16.43
CA ASP A 166 -18.79 13.62 15.99
C ASP A 166 -19.60 13.04 17.15
N ASP A 167 -20.92 12.95 16.97
CA ASP A 167 -21.80 12.28 17.92
C ASP A 167 -21.54 10.76 17.92
N VAL A 168 -21.59 10.14 19.09
CA VAL A 168 -21.36 8.68 19.27
C VAL A 168 -22.33 7.79 18.49
N GLU A 169 -23.49 8.31 18.09
CA GLU A 169 -24.50 7.60 17.29
C GLU A 169 -24.63 8.11 15.86
N ALA A 170 -23.73 8.99 15.40
CA ALA A 170 -23.71 9.49 14.04
C ALA A 170 -23.66 8.35 13.00
N GLU A 171 -24.10 8.66 11.78
CA GLU A 171 -23.96 7.72 10.66
C GLU A 171 -22.48 7.50 10.32
N CYS A 172 -22.15 6.27 9.92
CA CYS A 172 -20.81 5.94 9.44
C CYS A 172 -20.46 6.80 8.22
N ARG A 173 -19.45 7.65 8.38
CA ARG A 173 -18.99 8.53 7.29
C ARG A 173 -18.31 7.72 6.19
N THR A 174 -18.34 8.26 4.98
CA THR A 174 -17.63 7.71 3.81
C THR A 174 -16.55 8.65 3.27
N THR A 175 -16.46 9.87 3.81
CA THR A 175 -15.47 10.89 3.44
C THR A 175 -14.80 11.46 4.69
N CYS A 176 -13.51 11.77 4.59
CA CYS A 176 -12.73 12.45 5.62
C CYS A 176 -13.28 13.86 5.90
N VAL A 177 -12.83 14.49 6.98
CA VAL A 177 -13.19 15.86 7.37
C VAL A 177 -12.83 16.92 6.32
N ASP A 178 -11.86 16.65 5.45
CA ASP A 178 -11.46 17.50 4.33
C ASP A 178 -12.23 17.24 3.02
N GLY A 179 -13.15 16.27 3.04
CA GLY A 179 -13.97 15.87 1.89
C GLY A 179 -13.36 14.79 0.99
N THR A 180 -12.14 14.32 1.26
CA THR A 180 -11.53 13.21 0.52
C THR A 180 -12.20 11.86 0.86
N PRO A 181 -12.11 10.83 0.01
CA PRO A 181 -12.64 9.51 0.34
C PRO A 181 -11.93 8.90 1.56
N ILE A 182 -12.69 8.29 2.47
CA ILE A 182 -12.09 7.57 3.59
C ILE A 182 -11.25 6.41 3.09
N LYS A 183 -10.03 6.33 3.60
CA LYS A 183 -9.14 5.19 3.43
C LYS A 183 -9.17 4.32 4.67
N VAL A 184 -9.48 3.04 4.45
CA VAL A 184 -9.67 2.08 5.53
C VAL A 184 -8.65 0.95 5.44
N PHE A 185 -8.03 0.63 6.56
CA PHE A 185 -7.01 -0.41 6.67
C PHE A 185 -7.54 -1.56 7.52
N GLY A 186 -7.15 -2.79 7.22
CA GLY A 186 -7.53 -3.94 8.06
C GLY A 186 -8.94 -4.49 7.89
N LYS A 187 -9.76 -3.93 6.98
CA LYS A 187 -11.15 -4.39 6.74
C LYS A 187 -11.29 -5.87 6.34
N ASP A 188 -10.23 -6.45 5.76
CA ASP A 188 -10.21 -7.84 5.30
C ASP A 188 -9.49 -8.78 6.29
N LEU A 189 -9.09 -8.26 7.45
CA LEU A 189 -8.50 -9.08 8.51
C LEU A 189 -9.61 -9.84 9.24
N LEU A 190 -9.35 -11.12 9.48
CA LEU A 190 -10.17 -11.95 10.36
C LEU A 190 -9.70 -11.77 11.79
N HIS A 191 -10.65 -11.66 12.72
CA HIS A 191 -10.40 -11.53 14.15
C HIS A 191 -10.85 -12.80 14.88
N THR A 192 -10.15 -13.13 15.97
CA THR A 192 -10.65 -14.10 16.93
C THR A 192 -10.21 -13.70 18.33
N PHE A 193 -11.11 -13.96 19.28
CA PHE A 193 -10.85 -13.90 20.70
C PHE A 193 -10.76 -15.34 21.25
N LEU A 194 -9.76 -15.63 22.07
CA LEU A 194 -9.58 -16.95 22.69
C LEU A 194 -9.38 -16.85 24.19
N GLN A 195 -10.30 -17.48 24.94
CA GLN A 195 -10.29 -17.56 26.40
C GLN A 195 -10.25 -19.03 26.84
N GLN A 196 -9.05 -19.56 27.12
CA GLN A 196 -8.91 -20.94 27.64
C GLN A 196 -7.96 -21.07 28.84
N GLY A 197 -7.21 -20.00 29.19
CA GLY A 197 -6.26 -20.05 30.31
C GLY A 197 -5.07 -20.97 30.08
N GLY A 198 -3.97 -20.70 30.79
CA GLY A 198 -2.86 -21.67 30.93
C GLY A 198 -2.02 -21.91 29.67
N TYR A 199 -1.95 -20.95 28.76
CA TYR A 199 -1.10 -21.04 27.57
C TYR A 199 0.39 -21.12 27.93
N ALA A 200 1.13 -21.96 27.21
CA ALA A 200 2.57 -22.15 27.41
C ALA A 200 3.39 -21.02 26.76
N GLU A 201 4.66 -20.88 27.15
CA GLU A 201 5.59 -19.92 26.55
C GLU A 201 5.60 -20.00 25.01
N ASP A 202 5.85 -21.19 24.45
CA ASP A 202 5.92 -21.39 23.00
C ASP A 202 4.62 -20.99 22.28
N TYR A 203 3.49 -20.94 23.00
CA TYR A 203 2.21 -20.58 22.42
C TYR A 203 2.17 -19.10 22.02
N LEU A 204 2.64 -18.17 22.87
CA LEU A 204 2.65 -16.76 22.46
C LEU A 204 3.65 -16.52 21.33
N LYS A 205 4.84 -17.13 21.39
CA LYS A 205 5.78 -17.07 20.26
C LYS A 205 5.11 -17.56 18.98
N GLN A 206 4.40 -18.69 19.04
CA GLN A 206 3.66 -19.22 17.90
C GLN A 206 2.62 -18.23 17.39
N LEU A 207 1.84 -17.60 18.28
CA LEU A 207 0.88 -16.57 17.88
C LEU A 207 1.57 -15.38 17.21
N LEU A 208 2.64 -14.86 17.80
CA LEU A 208 3.40 -13.72 17.29
C LEU A 208 3.98 -14.00 15.89
N VAL A 209 4.60 -15.18 15.67
CA VAL A 209 5.14 -15.52 14.35
C VAL A 209 4.06 -15.83 13.31
N SER A 210 2.91 -16.33 13.74
CA SER A 210 1.83 -16.77 12.84
C SER A 210 0.88 -15.64 12.46
N PHE A 211 0.57 -14.74 13.40
CA PHE A 211 -0.54 -13.78 13.32
C PHE A 211 -0.10 -12.33 13.56
N GLY A 212 1.14 -12.08 13.98
CA GLY A 212 1.59 -10.72 14.26
C GLY A 212 1.23 -10.28 15.68
N PRO A 213 0.86 -9.01 15.91
CA PRO A 213 0.65 -8.50 17.26
C PRO A 213 -0.43 -9.30 18.00
N VAL A 214 -0.28 -9.44 19.31
CA VAL A 214 -1.24 -10.17 20.16
C VAL A 214 -1.66 -9.25 21.29
N LEU A 215 -2.95 -8.93 21.36
CA LEU A 215 -3.52 -8.29 22.54
C LEU A 215 -3.83 -9.39 23.55
N ALA A 216 -3.39 -9.25 24.79
CA ALA A 216 -3.60 -10.28 25.81
C ALA A 216 -3.87 -9.69 27.19
N TYR A 217 -4.76 -10.35 27.94
CA TYR A 217 -5.08 -10.01 29.32
C TYR A 217 -4.21 -10.77 30.30
N ARG A 218 -3.65 -10.05 31.29
CA ARG A 218 -2.84 -10.60 32.37
C ARG A 218 -3.57 -10.53 33.70
N TYR A 219 -4.15 -11.66 34.09
CA TYR A 219 -4.99 -11.75 35.29
C TYR A 219 -4.33 -11.25 36.59
N GLN A 220 -3.05 -11.55 36.82
CA GLN A 220 -2.37 -11.17 38.07
C GLN A 220 -2.20 -9.67 38.27
N LYS A 221 -2.13 -8.93 37.16
CA LYS A 221 -1.95 -7.49 37.16
C LYS A 221 -3.24 -6.74 36.81
N ASP A 222 -4.27 -7.47 36.41
CA ASP A 222 -5.54 -6.92 35.92
C ASP A 222 -5.31 -5.91 34.79
N GLU A 223 -4.45 -6.26 33.82
CA GLU A 223 -4.05 -5.36 32.73
C GLU A 223 -4.01 -6.06 31.37
N TYR A 224 -4.36 -5.30 30.33
CA TYR A 224 -4.17 -5.68 28.93
C TYR A 224 -2.83 -5.16 28.41
N GLU A 225 -2.12 -5.99 27.64
CA GLU A 225 -0.86 -5.64 26.98
C GLU A 225 -0.90 -6.03 25.50
N VAL A 226 -0.26 -5.22 24.64
CA VAL A 226 -0.07 -5.56 23.21
C VAL A 226 1.33 -6.11 23.02
N TYR A 227 1.44 -7.42 22.86
CA TYR A 227 2.72 -8.09 22.58
C TYR A 227 3.10 -7.95 21.11
N TYR A 228 4.37 -7.61 20.87
CA TYR A 228 4.89 -7.42 19.52
C TYR A 228 6.21 -8.16 19.26
N GLY A 229 6.77 -8.88 20.24
CA GLY A 229 8.05 -9.54 20.06
C GLY A 229 8.59 -10.23 21.31
N TRP A 230 9.84 -10.69 21.22
CA TRP A 230 10.60 -11.20 22.36
C TRP A 230 12.10 -11.00 22.14
N GLN A 231 12.86 -11.12 23.23
CA GLN A 231 14.30 -11.17 23.24
C GLN A 231 14.80 -12.24 24.19
N THR A 232 15.99 -12.78 23.94
CA THR A 232 16.61 -13.78 24.82
C THR A 232 17.85 -13.19 25.48
N ILE A 233 17.78 -12.95 26.79
CA ILE A 233 18.88 -12.38 27.57
C ILE A 233 19.38 -13.43 28.57
N GLY A 234 20.65 -13.83 28.41
CA GLY A 234 21.27 -14.83 29.30
C GLY A 234 20.55 -16.18 29.28
N GLY A 235 19.89 -16.54 28.18
CA GLY A 235 19.11 -17.77 28.03
C GLY A 235 17.66 -17.69 28.54
N ASN A 236 17.22 -16.55 29.07
CA ASN A 236 15.83 -16.34 29.47
C ASN A 236 15.10 -15.52 28.42
N VAL A 237 13.88 -15.94 28.08
CA VAL A 237 13.00 -15.21 27.15
C VAL A 237 12.29 -14.09 27.91
N GLU A 238 12.34 -12.89 27.34
CA GLU A 238 11.56 -11.73 27.77
C GLU A 238 10.69 -11.28 26.60
N TYR A 239 9.39 -11.19 26.83
CA TYR A 239 8.45 -10.69 25.84
C TYR A 239 8.42 -9.18 25.82
N LEU A 240 8.31 -8.64 24.61
CA LEU A 240 8.22 -7.21 24.35
C LEU A 240 6.73 -6.85 24.17
N SER A 241 6.25 -5.88 24.96
CA SER A 241 4.87 -5.43 24.89
C SER A 241 4.76 -3.90 25.01
N LEU A 242 3.62 -3.38 24.55
CA LEU A 242 3.17 -2.03 24.80
C LEU A 242 2.15 -2.04 25.94
N THR A 243 2.35 -1.17 26.92
CA THR A 243 1.43 -0.94 28.04
C THR A 243 1.24 0.56 28.27
N ARG A 244 0.34 0.95 29.17
CA ARG A 244 0.30 2.33 29.67
C ARG A 244 0.54 2.38 31.17
N SER A 245 1.22 3.44 31.59
CA SER A 245 1.38 3.79 33.00
C SER A 245 0.06 4.26 33.63
N SER A 246 0.05 4.49 34.94
CA SER A 246 -1.09 5.09 35.65
C SER A 246 -1.45 6.50 35.18
N ASP A 247 -0.50 7.21 34.57
CA ASP A 247 -0.70 8.54 34.00
C ASP A 247 -1.02 8.48 32.49
N ASP A 248 -1.48 7.32 32.02
CA ASP A 248 -1.81 7.02 30.62
C ASP A 248 -0.70 7.22 29.60
N ASN A 249 0.56 7.37 30.01
CA ASN A 249 1.69 7.39 29.07
C ASN A 249 1.97 5.99 28.53
N LEU A 250 2.14 5.87 27.20
CA LEU A 250 2.56 4.64 26.53
C LEU A 250 3.97 4.24 26.99
N GLN A 251 4.22 2.95 27.18
CA GLN A 251 5.49 2.41 27.63
C GLN A 251 5.89 1.15 26.87
N PHE A 252 7.18 1.01 26.60
CA PHE A 252 7.77 -0.28 26.28
C PHE A 252 7.94 -1.07 27.58
N THR A 253 7.34 -2.25 27.60
CA THR A 253 7.43 -3.18 28.73
C THR A 253 8.13 -4.45 28.29
N THR A 254 8.94 -5.00 29.19
CA THR A 254 9.53 -6.33 29.07
C THR A 254 8.96 -7.23 30.15
N THR A 255 8.43 -8.39 29.77
CA THR A 255 7.86 -9.37 30.71
C THR A 255 8.61 -10.69 30.59
N PRO A 256 9.24 -11.19 31.68
CA PRO A 256 9.88 -12.50 31.67
C PRO A 256 8.90 -13.63 31.33
N SER A 257 9.31 -14.60 30.51
CA SER A 257 8.46 -15.72 30.10
C SER A 257 7.96 -16.56 31.28
N SER A 258 8.69 -16.60 32.40
CA SER A 258 8.23 -17.28 33.61
C SER A 258 6.89 -16.75 34.16
N SER A 259 6.52 -15.53 33.80
CA SER A 259 5.25 -14.90 34.17
C SER A 259 4.08 -15.30 33.25
N PHE A 260 4.34 -16.07 32.17
CA PHE A 260 3.34 -16.41 31.14
C PHE A 260 2.26 -17.40 31.55
N ARG A 261 2.41 -18.06 32.70
CA ARG A 261 1.37 -18.99 33.22
C ARG A 261 0.03 -18.29 33.57
N ASN A 262 -0.16 -17.03 33.18
CA ASN A 262 -1.23 -16.14 33.62
C ASN A 262 -1.82 -15.28 32.49
N ILE A 263 -1.66 -15.68 31.21
CA ILE A 263 -2.46 -15.10 30.11
C ILE A 263 -3.69 -15.98 29.96
N ASP A 264 -4.85 -15.36 30.14
CA ASP A 264 -6.13 -16.08 30.09
C ASP A 264 -6.86 -15.87 28.78
N GLU A 265 -6.66 -14.69 28.20
CA GLU A 265 -7.37 -14.19 27.03
C GLU A 265 -6.37 -13.60 26.05
N PHE A 266 -6.62 -13.81 24.76
CA PHE A 266 -5.94 -13.06 23.73
C PHE A 266 -6.83 -12.82 22.51
N ASP A 267 -6.56 -11.70 21.86
CA ASP A 267 -7.08 -11.34 20.55
C ASP A 267 -5.95 -11.38 19.52
N VAL A 268 -6.23 -11.98 18.37
CA VAL A 268 -5.32 -12.00 17.22
C VAL A 268 -6.08 -11.71 15.94
N PHE A 269 -5.35 -11.13 14.97
CA PHE A 269 -5.84 -10.95 13.61
C PHE A 269 -5.11 -11.86 12.64
N TYR A 270 -5.79 -12.27 11.57
CA TYR A 270 -5.23 -13.04 10.48
C TYR A 270 -5.66 -12.47 9.14
N GLY A 271 -4.71 -12.29 8.23
CA GLY A 271 -5.01 -11.87 6.87
C GLY A 271 -3.76 -11.52 6.07
N THR A 272 -3.97 -10.83 4.97
CA THR A 272 -2.90 -10.49 4.03
C THR A 272 -2.12 -9.27 4.52
N ARG A 273 -0.80 -9.37 4.49
CA ARG A 273 0.12 -8.25 4.72
C ARG A 273 0.41 -7.54 3.42
N ILE A 274 0.49 -6.22 3.45
CA ILE A 274 0.79 -5.40 2.27
C ILE A 274 1.64 -4.23 2.75
N ASP A 275 2.84 -4.02 2.22
CA ASP A 275 3.60 -2.80 2.55
C ASP A 275 2.91 -1.60 1.88
N LEU A 276 2.37 -0.70 2.71
CA LEU A 276 1.71 0.53 2.31
C LEU A 276 2.48 1.75 2.82
N SER A 277 3.79 1.64 3.05
CA SER A 277 4.58 2.75 3.61
C SER A 277 4.57 4.02 2.76
N ASP A 278 4.37 3.95 1.44
CA ASP A 278 4.18 5.12 0.55
C ASP A 278 2.83 5.82 0.78
N GLU A 279 1.93 5.12 1.46
CA GLU A 279 0.53 5.44 1.68
C GLU A 279 0.26 5.84 3.15
N ASP A 280 1.33 6.07 3.92
CA ASP A 280 1.36 6.37 5.35
C ASP A 280 0.77 7.76 5.65
N PRO A 281 -0.35 7.86 6.40
CA PRO A 281 -1.02 9.13 6.66
C PRO A 281 -0.22 10.05 7.60
N SER A 282 0.75 9.52 8.33
CA SER A 282 1.64 10.33 9.18
C SER A 282 2.72 11.07 8.39
N LYS A 283 3.03 10.61 7.18
CA LYS A 283 4.03 11.27 6.34
C LYS A 283 3.44 12.59 5.84
N PRO A 284 4.21 13.69 5.89
CA PRO A 284 3.81 14.89 5.17
C PRO A 284 3.64 14.55 3.68
N PRO A 285 2.78 15.28 2.94
CA PRO A 285 2.68 15.11 1.50
C PRO A 285 4.07 15.23 0.88
N PHE A 286 4.43 14.28 0.02
CA PHE A 286 5.71 14.30 -0.69
C PHE A 286 5.82 15.61 -1.48
N ASP A 287 6.73 16.49 -1.08
CA ASP A 287 6.97 17.75 -1.75
C ASP A 287 8.14 17.57 -2.72
N CYS A 288 7.84 17.53 -4.02
CA CYS A 288 8.87 17.45 -5.05
C CYS A 288 9.93 18.56 -4.90
N ALA A 289 9.61 19.71 -4.30
CA ALA A 289 10.58 20.78 -4.11
C ALA A 289 11.66 20.47 -3.04
N THR A 290 11.36 19.60 -2.06
CA THR A 290 12.24 19.37 -0.90
C THR A 290 12.61 17.91 -0.68
N ASP A 291 11.82 16.97 -1.18
CA ASP A 291 11.88 15.57 -0.79
C ASP A 291 12.47 14.66 -1.89
N VAL A 292 12.80 15.22 -3.06
CA VAL A 292 13.43 14.48 -4.16
C VAL A 292 14.82 14.00 -3.75
N THR A 293 15.05 12.70 -3.95
CA THR A 293 16.33 12.02 -3.77
C THR A 293 16.80 11.41 -5.10
N GLU A 294 18.03 10.90 -5.14
CA GLU A 294 18.59 10.19 -6.30
C GLU A 294 17.73 8.98 -6.76
N GLU A 295 16.89 8.43 -5.87
CA GLU A 295 16.05 7.26 -6.14
C GLU A 295 14.59 7.62 -6.49
N THR A 296 14.20 8.89 -6.40
CA THR A 296 12.80 9.31 -6.66
C THR A 296 12.45 9.18 -8.14
N SER A 297 11.45 8.37 -8.49
CA SER A 297 11.11 8.16 -9.91
C SER A 297 10.66 9.45 -10.63
N LEU A 298 10.91 9.53 -11.94
CA LEU A 298 10.41 10.64 -12.76
C LEU A 298 8.89 10.65 -12.93
N GLU A 299 8.23 9.51 -12.68
CA GLU A 299 6.76 9.42 -12.66
C GLU A 299 6.17 10.07 -11.40
N GLN A 300 6.92 10.05 -10.30
CA GLN A 300 6.52 10.65 -9.03
C GLN A 300 6.76 12.16 -9.00
N CYS A 301 7.90 12.62 -9.52
CA CYS A 301 8.22 14.04 -9.63
C CYS A 301 8.98 14.35 -10.92
N GLU A 302 8.54 15.38 -11.64
CA GLU A 302 9.33 15.95 -12.75
C GLU A 302 10.69 16.47 -12.28
N CYS A 303 11.63 16.64 -13.22
CA CYS A 303 12.96 17.16 -12.90
C CYS A 303 12.89 18.57 -12.30
N LEU A 304 13.60 18.77 -11.19
CA LEU A 304 13.73 20.07 -10.55
C LEU A 304 14.55 21.01 -11.44
N PRO A 305 14.12 22.28 -11.56
CA PRO A 305 14.79 23.24 -12.44
C PRO A 305 16.22 23.59 -11.99
N ILE A 306 16.54 23.40 -10.71
CA ILE A 306 17.87 23.67 -10.14
C ILE A 306 18.15 22.63 -9.04
N GLY A 307 19.29 21.95 -9.14
CA GLY A 307 19.81 21.09 -8.08
C GLY A 307 19.05 19.78 -7.89
N ASP A 308 18.43 19.24 -8.95
CA ASP A 308 17.86 17.89 -8.90
C ASP A 308 18.98 16.87 -8.63
N PRO A 309 18.87 16.04 -7.58
CA PRO A 309 19.89 15.04 -7.27
C PRO A 309 19.89 13.86 -8.24
N ARG A 310 18.86 13.68 -9.07
CA ARG A 310 18.73 12.51 -9.96
C ARG A 310 19.56 12.69 -11.23
N ALA A 311 20.41 11.73 -11.52
CA ALA A 311 21.32 11.76 -12.66
C ALA A 311 20.58 11.86 -14.00
N GLU A 312 19.37 11.31 -14.12
CA GLU A 312 18.53 11.42 -15.33
C GLU A 312 18.06 12.86 -15.61
N CYS A 313 18.01 13.70 -14.57
CA CYS A 313 17.65 15.11 -14.65
C CYS A 313 18.87 16.01 -14.92
N GLU A 314 20.08 15.48 -14.81
CA GLU A 314 21.32 16.16 -15.19
C GLU A 314 21.51 16.16 -16.72
N THR A 315 20.54 16.71 -17.46
CA THR A 315 20.82 17.07 -18.86
C THR A 315 21.50 18.44 -18.91
N PRO A 316 22.60 18.60 -19.68
CA PRO A 316 23.29 19.87 -19.78
C PRO A 316 22.31 20.88 -20.39
N SER A 317 22.08 21.98 -19.69
CA SER A 317 21.23 23.07 -20.13
C SER A 317 21.41 23.34 -21.61
N THR A 318 20.41 22.99 -22.42
CA THR A 318 20.44 23.25 -23.86
C THR A 318 20.48 24.76 -24.05
N VAL A 319 21.63 25.27 -24.45
CA VAL A 319 21.77 26.67 -24.87
C VAL A 319 20.82 26.87 -26.04
N ASP A 320 19.78 27.68 -25.84
CA ASP A 320 18.85 28.07 -26.88
C ASP A 320 19.56 28.99 -27.89
N CYS A 321 20.16 28.38 -28.92
CA CYS A 321 20.87 29.08 -30.00
C CYS A 321 19.96 30.05 -30.78
N THR A 322 18.63 30.03 -30.61
CA THR A 322 17.73 31.02 -31.23
C THR A 322 17.77 32.38 -30.52
N LYS A 323 18.15 32.41 -29.23
CA LYS A 323 18.25 33.63 -28.42
C LYS A 323 19.67 34.16 -28.31
N THR A 324 20.67 33.29 -28.46
CA THR A 324 22.09 33.65 -28.30
C THR A 324 22.92 33.22 -29.51
N PRO A 325 22.66 33.76 -30.72
CA PRO A 325 23.28 33.31 -31.97
C PRO A 325 24.78 33.62 -32.09
N THR A 326 25.37 34.33 -31.13
CA THR A 326 26.80 34.64 -31.07
C THR A 326 27.61 33.65 -30.23
N ASP A 327 26.98 32.62 -29.65
CA ASP A 327 27.71 31.58 -28.93
C ASP A 327 28.54 30.73 -29.91
N PRO A 328 29.87 30.60 -29.73
CA PRO A 328 30.76 29.88 -30.65
C PRO A 328 30.48 28.37 -30.73
N SER A 329 29.58 27.83 -29.90
CA SER A 329 29.14 26.43 -29.94
C SER A 329 27.99 26.14 -30.92
N CYS A 330 27.35 27.15 -31.52
CA CYS A 330 26.23 26.96 -32.47
C CYS A 330 26.72 26.84 -33.95
N PRO A 331 26.25 25.86 -34.75
CA PRO A 331 26.64 25.69 -36.16
C PRO A 331 25.91 26.65 -37.13
N PRO A 332 26.51 27.04 -38.28
CA PRO A 332 25.88 27.93 -39.26
C PRO A 332 24.76 27.22 -40.05
N VAL A 333 23.61 27.88 -40.23
CA VAL A 333 22.38 27.31 -40.81
C VAL A 333 22.25 27.59 -42.33
N ASP A 334 22.10 26.54 -43.15
CA ASP A 334 21.74 26.59 -44.58
C ASP A 334 20.21 26.47 -44.79
N ALA A 335 19.63 27.27 -45.70
CA ALA A 335 18.17 27.33 -45.95
C ALA A 335 17.68 26.40 -47.11
N PRO A 336 16.40 25.95 -47.13
CA PRO A 336 15.88 25.01 -48.14
C PRO A 336 15.55 25.70 -49.49
N GLN A 337 16.02 25.14 -50.61
CA GLN A 337 15.75 25.66 -51.97
C GLN A 337 14.47 25.03 -52.58
N SER A 338 13.58 25.87 -53.13
CA SER A 338 12.39 25.46 -53.90
C SER A 338 12.67 25.49 -55.43
N ILE A 339 11.99 24.64 -56.21
CA ILE A 339 12.11 24.62 -57.69
C ILE A 339 11.43 25.84 -58.32
N ILE A 340 12.12 26.49 -59.27
CA ILE A 340 11.68 27.72 -59.95
C ILE A 340 11.08 27.41 -61.34
N ASP A 341 9.91 27.97 -61.67
CA ASP A 341 9.26 27.80 -62.98
C ASP A 341 9.54 28.99 -63.92
N CYS A 342 10.52 28.83 -64.81
CA CYS A 342 10.93 29.85 -65.77
C CYS A 342 9.86 30.26 -66.78
N SER A 343 8.79 29.47 -66.96
CA SER A 343 7.67 29.87 -67.82
C SER A 343 6.81 30.96 -67.18
N LYS A 344 6.80 31.03 -65.84
CA LYS A 344 6.05 32.00 -65.05
C LYS A 344 6.91 33.19 -64.64
N THR A 345 8.20 32.97 -64.42
CA THR A 345 9.15 34.01 -63.97
C THR A 345 10.40 34.04 -64.86
N PRO A 346 10.27 34.49 -66.13
CA PRO A 346 11.35 34.42 -67.13
C PRO A 346 12.58 35.26 -66.77
N ASP A 347 12.41 36.29 -65.93
CA ASP A 347 13.47 37.21 -65.51
C ASP A 347 14.25 36.70 -64.29
N ASN A 348 13.92 35.53 -63.72
CA ASN A 348 14.66 34.98 -62.59
C ASN A 348 16.12 34.67 -62.99
N ALA A 349 17.06 34.85 -62.05
CA ALA A 349 18.48 34.56 -62.28
C ALA A 349 18.72 33.09 -62.71
N ALA A 350 17.89 32.16 -62.24
CA ALA A 350 17.94 30.75 -62.65
C ALA A 350 17.49 30.52 -64.11
N CYS A 351 16.81 31.48 -64.74
CA CYS A 351 16.18 31.38 -66.05
C CYS A 351 16.88 32.22 -67.14
N SER A 352 17.94 32.94 -66.75
CA SER A 352 18.64 33.90 -67.61
C SER A 352 20.17 33.72 -67.54
N GLY A 353 20.90 34.36 -68.46
CA GLY A 353 22.37 34.29 -68.51
C GLY A 353 22.91 32.87 -68.69
N GLU A 354 23.98 32.53 -67.97
CA GLU A 354 24.63 31.22 -68.04
C GLU A 354 23.78 30.08 -67.45
N CYS A 355 22.78 30.37 -66.61
CA CYS A 355 21.91 29.35 -66.03
C CYS A 355 20.78 28.92 -66.98
N LYS A 356 20.64 29.57 -68.14
CA LYS A 356 19.71 29.14 -69.19
C LYS A 356 20.06 27.77 -69.77
N ASP A 357 21.34 27.40 -69.79
CA ASP A 357 21.81 26.03 -70.01
C ASP A 357 22.58 25.55 -68.78
N ASN A 358 21.86 24.94 -67.86
CA ASN A 358 22.38 24.50 -66.57
C ASN A 358 23.01 23.10 -66.59
N THR A 359 23.13 22.45 -67.76
CA THR A 359 23.52 21.03 -67.89
C THR A 359 24.91 20.70 -67.29
N LYS A 360 25.78 21.70 -67.09
CA LYS A 360 27.12 21.56 -66.51
C LYS A 360 27.34 22.35 -65.21
N LYS A 361 26.28 22.85 -64.57
CA LYS A 361 26.34 23.70 -63.37
C LYS A 361 25.82 22.94 -62.15
N THR A 362 26.36 23.20 -60.95
CA THR A 362 25.84 22.58 -59.71
C THR A 362 24.58 23.31 -59.20
N ILE A 363 23.87 22.71 -58.23
CA ILE A 363 22.67 23.33 -57.62
C ILE A 363 22.99 24.63 -56.87
N THR A 364 24.22 24.78 -56.39
CA THR A 364 24.70 26.01 -55.72
C THR A 364 25.05 27.10 -56.73
N GLU A 365 25.48 26.75 -57.94
CA GLU A 365 25.77 27.71 -59.01
C GLU A 365 24.52 28.18 -59.75
N CYS A 366 23.58 27.27 -60.00
CA CYS A 366 22.28 27.57 -60.61
C CYS A 366 21.20 26.77 -59.90
N ALA A 367 20.21 27.47 -59.32
CA ALA A 367 19.06 26.86 -58.66
C ALA A 367 18.28 25.92 -59.61
N CYS A 368 17.56 24.96 -59.04
CA CYS A 368 16.77 24.00 -59.80
C CYS A 368 15.55 24.67 -60.45
N VAL A 369 15.32 24.38 -61.73
CA VAL A 369 14.19 24.91 -62.51
C VAL A 369 13.25 23.78 -62.98
N VAL A 370 12.01 24.11 -63.31
CA VAL A 370 11.07 23.11 -63.86
C VAL A 370 11.61 22.56 -65.20
N GLY A 371 11.77 21.24 -65.27
CA GLY A 371 12.35 20.57 -66.44
C GLY A 371 13.89 20.50 -66.45
N ASP A 372 14.54 20.78 -65.32
CA ASP A 372 15.99 20.64 -65.16
C ASP A 372 16.46 19.21 -65.49
N LYS A 373 17.51 19.10 -66.31
CA LYS A 373 18.06 17.81 -66.73
C LYS A 373 18.97 17.18 -65.69
N ARG A 374 19.43 17.96 -64.70
CA ARG A 374 20.31 17.48 -63.62
C ARG A 374 19.55 16.58 -62.67
N ASP A 375 20.11 15.40 -62.37
CA ASP A 375 19.43 14.40 -61.54
C ASP A 375 19.15 14.91 -60.11
N ALA A 376 20.03 15.74 -59.56
CA ALA A 376 19.85 16.35 -58.24
C ALA A 376 18.57 17.21 -58.12
N CYS A 377 18.03 17.69 -59.24
CA CYS A 377 16.81 18.50 -59.26
C CYS A 377 15.53 17.67 -59.51
N LYS A 378 15.63 16.37 -59.80
CA LYS A 378 14.47 15.51 -60.12
C LYS A 378 13.70 15.03 -58.87
N GLU A 379 14.37 14.99 -57.73
CA GLU A 379 13.80 14.53 -56.45
C GLU A 379 13.13 15.68 -55.67
N ILE A 380 13.46 16.93 -55.98
CA ILE A 380 12.96 18.11 -55.28
C ILE A 380 11.52 18.37 -55.75
N GLY A 381 10.52 17.84 -55.03
CA GLY A 381 9.09 18.07 -55.31
C GLY A 381 8.24 16.83 -55.57
N LYS A 382 8.75 15.62 -55.29
CA LYS A 382 7.99 14.36 -55.44
C LYS A 382 7.21 13.90 -54.20
N ASP A 383 7.34 14.59 -53.08
CA ASP A 383 6.76 14.15 -51.81
C ASP A 383 5.40 14.81 -51.53
N ALA A 384 4.35 14.38 -52.26
CA ALA A 384 2.95 14.53 -51.83
C ALA A 384 1.98 13.76 -52.75
N SER A 385 1.96 12.41 -52.74
CA SER A 385 0.78 11.67 -53.25
C SER A 385 0.64 10.19 -52.85
N ASP A 386 1.68 9.42 -52.49
CA ASP A 386 1.56 7.94 -52.53
C ASP A 386 2.02 7.18 -51.27
N THR A 387 1.41 7.46 -50.11
CA THR A 387 1.72 6.70 -48.86
C THR A 387 0.48 6.31 -48.03
N THR A 388 -0.51 5.66 -48.64
CA THR A 388 -1.68 5.12 -47.89
C THR A 388 -2.10 3.69 -48.28
N ARG A 389 -1.19 2.85 -48.78
CA ARG A 389 -1.57 1.49 -49.26
C ARG A 389 -0.60 0.37 -48.89
N VAL A 390 -0.23 0.18 -47.61
CA VAL A 390 0.45 -1.07 -47.18
C VAL A 390 0.01 -1.63 -45.81
N PHE A 391 -0.68 -0.90 -44.93
CA PHE A 391 -0.88 -1.39 -43.54
C PHE A 391 -2.08 -2.32 -43.27
N LEU A 392 -2.83 -2.79 -44.27
CA LEU A 392 -4.06 -3.59 -44.06
C LEU A 392 -3.96 -5.09 -44.40
N SER A 393 -2.78 -5.62 -44.76
CA SER A 393 -2.65 -7.02 -45.19
C SER A 393 -1.96 -7.98 -44.20
N VAL A 394 -1.52 -7.51 -43.03
CA VAL A 394 -0.75 -8.35 -42.08
C VAL A 394 -1.59 -8.88 -40.91
N VAL A 395 -2.74 -8.26 -40.61
CA VAL A 395 -3.57 -8.66 -39.45
C VAL A 395 -4.47 -9.88 -39.73
N ALA A 396 -4.77 -10.18 -41.01
CA ALA A 396 -5.64 -11.31 -41.36
C ALA A 396 -4.97 -12.69 -41.32
N ALA A 397 -3.63 -12.77 -41.39
CA ALA A 397 -2.91 -14.04 -41.46
C ALA A 397 -2.52 -14.62 -40.09
N ALA A 398 -2.36 -13.78 -39.06
CA ALA A 398 -1.88 -14.22 -37.75
C ALA A 398 -2.98 -14.73 -36.81
N VAL A 399 -4.24 -14.31 -37.01
CA VAL A 399 -5.33 -14.59 -36.05
C VAL A 399 -6.30 -15.68 -36.54
N ALA A 400 -6.47 -15.87 -37.85
CA ALA A 400 -7.45 -16.82 -38.38
C ALA A 400 -6.93 -18.25 -38.53
N ILE A 401 -5.61 -18.46 -38.61
CA ILE A 401 -5.01 -19.78 -38.88
C ILE A 401 -4.94 -20.68 -37.63
N PRO A 402 -4.72 -20.17 -36.39
CA PRO A 402 -4.70 -21.04 -35.21
C PRO A 402 -6.08 -21.59 -34.80
N MET A 403 -7.19 -20.92 -35.14
CA MET A 403 -8.53 -21.35 -34.70
C MET A 403 -9.09 -22.55 -35.47
N LEU A 404 -8.61 -22.81 -36.69
CA LEU A 404 -9.07 -23.95 -37.50
C LEU A 404 -8.39 -25.28 -37.14
N ALA A 405 -7.31 -25.24 -36.36
CA ALA A 405 -6.60 -26.45 -35.91
C ALA A 405 -7.17 -27.06 -34.60
N LEU A 406 -8.11 -26.38 -33.93
CA LEU A 406 -8.73 -26.87 -32.68
C LEU A 406 -10.07 -27.59 -32.89
N PHE A 407 -10.52 -27.76 -34.13
CA PHE A 407 -11.83 -28.36 -34.46
C PHE A 407 -11.77 -29.59 -35.38
N TRP A 408 -10.63 -30.28 -35.46
CA TRP A 408 -10.50 -31.58 -36.14
C TRP A 408 -9.80 -32.62 -35.27
#